data_AF-A0A224Y3M9-F1
#
_entry.id   AF-A0A224Y3M9-F1
#
_cell.length_a   1.000
_cell.length_b   1.000
_cell.length_c   1.000
_cell.angle_alpha   90.00
_cell.angle_beta   90.00
_cell.angle_gamma   90.00
#
_symmetry.space_group_name_H-M   'P 1'
#
loop_
_entity.id
_entity.type
_entity.pdbx_description
1 polymer ?
#
loop_
_entity_poly.entity_id
_entity_poly.type
_entity_poly.pdbx_seq_one_letter_code
_entity_poly.pdbx_strand_id
1 'polypeptide(L)'
;MKTIESKVIIALWILGLGTSQILVEARRGHEAMFTPHHKATNNSKTSKSSHSSNVCKTKACEHRAKYITASLNKDYKPCDSFYDHVCSNWMFYHPIPDDKSSASVLEGLDDKLTEDLKAIFENTTYKMENQNVTDKVLGAYKNCMNTSIPEKTQFYALTEVLSRVGGEYWPVWPPPKVREVLPTWDQLYTRIHTEFAINLLFVIGVDKDPKNVSNKIISIERPSAGSDLKLFMKRSSRKENKRINPKDLAYLTLMASCIKAFNPKLSFKQVKRVILDIIWFESNVTKILEAAENKTGTELNFYRMTIADLRNISEHVDWLQMLQRLFDSVNITLTPEEPVVLNELYYFKTVVDFIMRNTSRHTTYNYMIWRLIRNFGPMALPKLRELSFKISQASRGVKKDIPLSTRCVYYIGDVMDFPAGRLYVERYFSKEAKKDILDLVNELKDAFSASIRRTKWMDRSTKTQALKKLDNMVKLVGYSDDLLNDTYLNGMFKEVIDAKRGQPFILSYISFRKQWSKINLMTLHKKYKRDEWSSGPAVVNAYYYPQVNGISISTWEESER
;
A
#
# COMPACT_ATOMS: atom_id res chain seq x y z
N MET A 1 -13.27 27.08 12.06
CA MET A 1 -12.24 27.40 11.05
C MET A 1 -11.20 26.27 10.86
N LYS A 2 -11.03 25.37 11.83
CA LYS A 2 -10.52 23.98 11.62
C LYS A 2 -11.19 23.27 10.42
N THR A 3 -12.42 23.67 10.11
CA THR A 3 -13.24 23.30 8.97
C THR A 3 -12.67 23.69 7.60
N ILE A 4 -11.99 24.83 7.41
CA ILE A 4 -11.75 25.34 6.04
C ILE A 4 -10.59 24.61 5.32
N GLU A 5 -9.58 24.15 6.06
CA GLU A 5 -8.43 23.43 5.48
C GLU A 5 -8.81 22.03 4.96
N SER A 6 -9.62 21.30 5.74
CA SER A 6 -10.25 20.07 5.26
C SER A 6 -11.15 20.35 4.06
N LYS A 7 -11.91 21.46 4.10
CA LYS A 7 -12.85 21.87 3.02
C LYS A 7 -12.18 22.15 1.68
N VAL A 8 -11.05 22.86 1.67
CA VAL A 8 -10.37 23.26 0.42
C VAL A 8 -9.55 22.12 -0.19
N ILE A 9 -8.87 21.31 0.64
CA ILE A 9 -8.11 20.15 0.15
C ILE A 9 -9.08 19.13 -0.45
N ILE A 10 -10.15 18.74 0.26
CA ILE A 10 -11.13 17.78 -0.25
C ILE A 10 -11.85 18.30 -1.51
N ALA A 11 -12.14 19.61 -1.61
CA ALA A 11 -12.74 20.21 -2.80
C ALA A 11 -11.84 20.13 -4.05
N LEU A 12 -10.53 20.37 -3.90
CA LEU A 12 -9.56 20.24 -5.00
C LEU A 12 -9.38 18.79 -5.47
N TRP A 13 -9.51 17.82 -4.55
CA TRP A 13 -9.45 16.39 -4.85
C TRP A 13 -10.70 15.85 -5.58
N ILE A 14 -11.91 16.22 -5.15
CA ILE A 14 -13.15 15.78 -5.82
C ILE A 14 -13.24 16.35 -7.25
N LEU A 15 -12.75 17.57 -7.48
CA LEU A 15 -12.72 18.17 -8.81
C LEU A 15 -11.64 17.55 -9.72
N GLY A 16 -10.52 17.07 -9.16
CA GLY A 16 -9.46 16.38 -9.91
C GLY A 16 -9.80 14.96 -10.34
N LEU A 17 -10.67 14.24 -9.61
CA LEU A 17 -11.10 12.88 -9.97
C LEU A 17 -12.21 12.86 -11.04
N GLY A 18 -12.91 13.97 -11.25
CA GLY A 18 -13.95 14.10 -12.27
C GLY A 18 -13.44 14.25 -13.71
N THR A 19 -12.13 14.48 -13.91
CA THR A 19 -11.57 14.80 -15.23
C THR A 19 -10.84 13.62 -15.87
N SER A 20 -10.28 12.68 -15.11
CA SER A 20 -9.50 11.56 -15.68
C SER A 20 -10.35 10.47 -16.36
N GLN A 21 -11.66 10.42 -16.09
CA GLN A 21 -12.57 9.42 -16.69
C GLN A 21 -13.51 10.00 -17.76
N ILE A 22 -13.45 11.31 -18.02
CA ILE A 22 -14.26 12.01 -19.03
C ILE A 22 -13.41 12.57 -20.18
N LEU A 23 -12.07 12.62 -20.04
CA LEU A 23 -11.17 13.20 -21.05
C LEU A 23 -10.71 12.27 -22.19
N VAL A 24 -11.30 11.08 -22.35
CA VAL A 24 -10.94 10.17 -23.46
C VAL A 24 -11.85 10.30 -24.70
N GLU A 25 -12.98 10.99 -24.64
CA GLU A 25 -13.91 11.09 -25.79
C GLU A 25 -14.24 12.50 -26.32
N ALA A 26 -13.59 13.56 -25.84
CA ALA A 26 -13.81 14.91 -26.37
C ALA A 26 -12.57 15.46 -27.09
N ARG A 27 -12.12 14.77 -28.16
CA ARG A 27 -11.26 15.36 -29.20
C ARG A 27 -12.03 15.36 -30.53
N ARG A 28 -12.81 16.43 -30.76
CA ARG A 28 -13.05 17.02 -32.09
C ARG A 28 -13.97 18.25 -31.97
N GLY A 29 -13.45 19.39 -32.43
CA GLY A 29 -14.23 20.53 -32.92
C GLY A 29 -14.70 21.53 -31.86
N HIS A 30 -13.94 22.62 -31.70
CA HIS A 30 -14.28 23.96 -32.21
C HIS A 30 -13.60 25.04 -31.36
N GLU A 31 -12.75 25.81 -32.04
CA GLU A 31 -12.29 27.12 -31.59
C GLU A 31 -13.42 28.16 -31.71
N ALA A 32 -13.27 29.20 -30.89
CA ALA A 32 -13.79 30.56 -31.02
C ALA A 32 -15.03 30.96 -30.20
N MET A 33 -14.88 32.17 -29.66
CA MET A 33 -15.86 33.12 -29.12
C MET A 33 -16.33 32.95 -27.66
N PHE A 34 -15.55 33.56 -26.76
CA PHE A 34 -16.12 34.31 -25.64
C PHE A 34 -15.58 35.74 -25.65
N THR A 35 -16.39 36.68 -26.13
CA THR A 35 -16.28 38.11 -25.81
C THR A 35 -17.30 38.42 -24.72
N PRO A 36 -16.94 39.11 -23.62
CA PRO A 36 -17.93 39.65 -22.69
C PRO A 36 -18.30 41.07 -23.13
N HIS A 37 -19.49 41.24 -23.70
CA HIS A 37 -20.15 42.54 -23.75
C HIS A 37 -21.04 42.69 -22.52
N HIS A 38 -20.56 43.42 -21.51
CA HIS A 38 -21.42 44.17 -20.61
C HIS A 38 -20.81 45.54 -20.37
N LYS A 39 -21.43 46.57 -20.97
CA LYS A 39 -21.24 47.97 -20.62
C LYS A 39 -21.82 48.20 -19.23
N ALA A 40 -20.96 48.47 -18.25
CA ALA A 40 -21.37 49.09 -17.00
C ALA A 40 -21.21 50.61 -17.15
N THR A 41 -22.33 51.33 -17.18
CA THR A 41 -22.38 52.79 -17.12
C THR A 41 -22.00 53.25 -15.71
N ASN A 42 -20.92 54.03 -15.62
CA ASN A 42 -20.55 54.80 -14.44
C ASN A 42 -21.62 55.84 -14.12
N ASN A 43 -22.10 55.85 -12.87
CA ASN A 43 -22.49 57.09 -12.23
C ASN A 43 -22.04 57.06 -10.77
N SER A 44 -21.19 58.03 -10.45
CA SER A 44 -20.58 58.25 -9.16
C SER A 44 -21.60 58.79 -8.15
N LYS A 45 -21.66 58.17 -6.98
CA LYS A 45 -21.90 58.87 -5.72
C LYS A 45 -20.94 58.32 -4.67
N THR A 46 -19.98 59.16 -4.33
CA THR A 46 -19.05 59.01 -3.22
C THR A 46 -19.81 59.00 -1.91
N SER A 47 -19.88 57.83 -1.27
CA SER A 47 -19.99 57.73 0.19
C SER A 47 -18.80 56.93 0.69
N LYS A 48 -17.85 57.61 1.36
CA LYS A 48 -16.81 56.97 2.16
C LYS A 48 -17.50 56.28 3.34
N SER A 49 -18.01 55.06 3.15
CA SER A 49 -18.25 54.17 4.27
C SER A 49 -16.91 53.50 4.55
N SER A 50 -16.36 53.78 5.74
CA SER A 50 -15.26 53.00 6.30
C SER A 50 -15.74 51.55 6.41
N HIS A 51 -15.47 50.74 5.39
CA HIS A 51 -15.54 49.31 5.52
C HIS A 51 -14.47 48.94 6.53
N SER A 52 -14.84 48.76 7.79
CA SER A 52 -14.05 47.96 8.71
C SER A 52 -13.89 46.62 8.01
N SER A 53 -12.71 46.37 7.45
CA SER A 53 -12.44 45.10 6.79
C SER A 53 -12.68 44.02 7.85
N ASN A 54 -13.63 43.11 7.58
CA ASN A 54 -13.92 41.96 8.42
C ASN A 54 -12.74 40.96 8.31
N VAL A 55 -11.54 41.39 8.71
CA VAL A 55 -10.32 40.59 8.69
C VAL A 55 -10.34 39.70 9.91
N CYS A 56 -10.29 38.40 9.67
CA CYS A 56 -10.18 37.43 10.75
C CYS A 56 -8.82 37.58 11.47
N LYS A 57 -8.88 37.76 12.79
CA LYS A 57 -7.70 37.90 13.68
C LYS A 57 -7.52 36.70 14.62
N THR A 58 -8.13 35.57 14.31
CA THR A 58 -7.88 34.35 15.10
C THR A 58 -6.47 33.85 14.81
N LYS A 59 -5.84 33.20 15.79
CA LYS A 59 -4.50 32.60 15.60
C LYS A 59 -4.44 31.68 14.39
N ALA A 60 -5.48 30.87 14.17
CA ALA A 60 -5.60 30.01 13.00
C ALA A 60 -5.59 30.80 11.68
N CYS A 61 -6.33 31.91 11.60
CA CYS A 61 -6.31 32.81 10.42
C CYS A 61 -4.92 33.38 10.17
N GLU A 62 -4.26 33.88 11.21
CA GLU A 62 -2.93 34.46 11.10
C GLU A 62 -1.88 33.41 10.69
N HIS A 63 -1.92 32.23 11.29
CA HIS A 63 -1.05 31.12 10.95
C HIS A 63 -1.22 30.72 9.48
N ARG A 64 -2.46 30.52 9.03
CA ARG A 64 -2.74 30.11 7.66
C ARG A 64 -2.41 31.19 6.63
N ALA A 65 -2.69 32.45 6.93
CA ALA A 65 -2.33 33.57 6.07
C ALA A 65 -0.80 33.67 5.91
N LYS A 66 -0.03 33.47 7.00
CA LYS A 66 1.44 33.41 6.95
C LYS A 66 1.92 32.27 6.06
N TYR A 67 1.40 31.06 6.23
CA TYR A 67 1.77 29.90 5.41
C TYR A 67 1.49 30.12 3.91
N ILE A 68 0.29 30.59 3.57
CA ILE A 68 -0.08 30.89 2.17
C ILE A 68 0.83 31.97 1.62
N THR A 69 1.00 33.09 2.33
CA THR A 69 1.80 34.22 1.85
C THR A 69 3.27 33.85 1.64
N ALA A 70 3.83 33.00 2.51
CA ALA A 70 5.20 32.51 2.38
C ALA A 70 5.39 31.58 1.16
N SER A 71 4.33 30.92 0.71
CA SER A 71 4.36 30.01 -0.44
C SER A 71 4.24 30.73 -1.79
N LEU A 72 3.58 31.90 -1.80
CA LEU A 72 3.33 32.69 -3.01
C LEU A 72 4.63 33.31 -3.56
N ASN A 73 4.84 33.19 -4.87
CA ASN A 73 5.87 33.90 -5.61
C ASN A 73 5.22 34.94 -6.55
N LYS A 74 5.42 36.22 -6.25
CA LYS A 74 4.81 37.35 -6.97
C LYS A 74 5.51 37.69 -8.29
N ASP A 75 6.68 37.13 -8.56
CA ASP A 75 7.39 37.32 -9.83
C ASP A 75 6.66 36.59 -10.98
N TYR A 76 5.95 35.51 -10.65
CA TYR A 76 5.05 34.81 -11.57
C TYR A 76 3.66 35.41 -11.49
N LYS A 77 3.09 35.79 -12.65
CA LYS A 77 1.68 36.21 -12.70
C LYS A 77 0.78 34.98 -12.59
N PRO A 78 -0.30 35.02 -11.79
CA PRO A 78 -1.22 33.89 -11.64
C PRO A 78 -1.82 33.38 -12.96
N CYS A 79 -2.03 34.28 -13.93
CA CYS A 79 -2.59 33.95 -15.24
C CYS A 79 -1.57 33.32 -16.20
N ASP A 80 -0.27 33.46 -15.92
CA ASP A 80 0.81 32.91 -16.77
C ASP A 80 1.22 31.53 -16.26
N SER A 81 1.46 31.41 -14.95
CA SER A 81 1.67 30.14 -14.26
C SER A 81 1.12 30.20 -12.84
N PHE A 82 -0.08 29.67 -12.64
CA PHE A 82 -0.69 29.60 -11.32
C PHE A 82 0.11 28.69 -10.37
N TYR A 83 0.71 27.63 -10.90
CA TYR A 83 1.56 26.73 -10.11
C TYR A 83 2.79 27.46 -9.58
N ASP A 84 3.53 28.16 -10.45
CA ASP A 84 4.74 28.87 -10.00
C ASP A 84 4.38 30.05 -9.09
N HIS A 85 3.25 30.72 -9.35
CA HIS A 85 2.74 31.77 -8.47
C HIS A 85 2.44 31.26 -7.06
N VAL A 86 1.95 30.02 -6.90
CA VAL A 86 1.49 29.50 -5.61
C VAL A 86 2.51 28.61 -4.89
N CYS A 87 3.39 27.93 -5.64
CA CYS A 87 4.22 26.86 -5.11
C CYS A 87 5.73 27.12 -5.20
N SER A 88 6.20 28.06 -6.02
CA SER A 88 7.65 28.22 -6.25
C SER A 88 8.44 28.58 -5.00
N ASN A 89 7.92 29.46 -4.15
CA ASN A 89 8.60 29.77 -2.89
C ASN A 89 8.50 28.60 -1.90
N TRP A 90 7.37 27.87 -1.88
CA TRP A 90 7.27 26.66 -1.07
C TRP A 90 8.36 25.64 -1.45
N MET A 91 8.54 25.35 -2.74
CA MET A 91 9.58 24.43 -3.22
C MET A 91 10.99 24.88 -2.86
N PHE A 92 11.26 26.19 -2.89
CA PHE A 92 12.54 26.75 -2.49
C PHE A 92 12.84 26.54 -1.00
N TYR A 93 11.85 26.73 -0.13
CA TYR A 93 12.00 26.58 1.32
C TYR A 93 11.85 25.14 1.83
N HIS A 94 11.40 24.20 0.99
CA HIS A 94 11.18 22.80 1.35
C HIS A 94 11.98 21.87 0.41
N PRO A 95 13.33 21.90 0.48
CA PRO A 95 14.15 20.99 -0.30
C PRO A 95 13.87 19.53 0.08
N ILE A 96 14.07 18.61 -0.88
CA ILE A 96 13.89 17.17 -0.65
C ILE A 96 14.84 16.71 0.48
N PRO A 97 14.31 16.17 1.60
CA PRO A 97 15.14 15.64 2.68
C PRO A 97 16.06 14.52 2.22
N ASP A 98 17.22 14.39 2.87
CA ASP A 98 18.25 13.42 2.49
C ASP A 98 17.76 11.96 2.54
N ASP A 99 16.75 11.64 3.34
CA ASP A 99 16.15 10.31 3.49
C ASP A 99 14.92 10.07 2.59
N LYS A 100 14.59 11.02 1.71
CA LYS A 100 13.44 10.97 0.80
C LYS A 100 13.81 11.11 -0.67
N SER A 101 12.90 10.68 -1.55
CA SER A 101 13.01 10.85 -3.00
C SER A 101 12.17 12.01 -3.53
N SER A 102 11.27 12.54 -2.71
CA SER A 102 10.32 13.61 -3.03
C SER A 102 9.98 14.39 -1.77
N ALA A 103 9.48 15.61 -1.95
CA ALA A 103 8.90 16.43 -0.91
C ALA A 103 7.59 17.04 -1.42
N SER A 104 6.54 16.96 -0.62
CA SER A 104 5.22 17.52 -0.90
C SER A 104 4.49 17.83 0.41
N VAL A 105 3.40 18.59 0.32
CA VAL A 105 2.53 18.85 1.48
C VAL A 105 2.03 17.54 2.10
N LEU A 106 1.62 16.57 1.28
CA LEU A 106 1.13 15.27 1.77
C LEU A 106 2.22 14.46 2.48
N GLU A 107 3.44 14.45 1.95
CA GLU A 107 4.56 13.79 2.62
C GLU A 107 4.93 14.46 3.95
N GLY A 108 4.76 15.78 4.06
CA GLY A 108 4.91 16.49 5.33
C GLY A 108 3.83 16.13 6.35
N LEU A 109 2.58 15.94 5.90
CA LEU A 109 1.51 15.44 6.76
C LEU A 109 1.76 13.99 7.21
N ASP A 110 2.29 13.15 6.32
CA ASP A 110 2.63 11.76 6.64
C ASP A 110 3.80 11.67 7.63
N ASP A 111 4.80 12.56 7.51
CA ASP A 111 5.86 12.70 8.52
C ASP A 111 5.26 13.06 9.88
N LYS A 112 4.37 14.05 9.91
CA LYS A 112 3.72 14.50 11.14
C LYS A 112 2.89 13.38 11.78
N LEU A 113 2.10 12.66 10.98
CA LEU A 113 1.37 11.48 11.43
C LEU A 113 2.31 10.43 12.03
N THR A 114 3.43 10.16 11.36
CA THR A 114 4.43 9.19 11.80
C THR A 114 5.12 9.63 13.10
N GLU A 115 5.42 10.92 13.26
CA GLU A 115 5.94 11.51 14.49
C GLU A 115 4.94 11.41 15.65
N ASP A 116 3.66 11.68 15.39
CA ASP A 116 2.60 11.56 16.38
C ASP A 116 2.42 10.10 16.81
N LEU A 117 2.36 9.15 15.87
CA LEU A 117 2.34 7.70 16.16
C LEU A 117 3.57 7.25 16.95
N LYS A 118 4.77 7.73 16.57
CA LYS A 118 6.00 7.48 17.33
C LYS A 118 5.87 7.97 18.77
N ALA A 119 5.43 9.22 18.96
CA ALA A 119 5.24 9.80 20.29
C ALA A 119 4.20 9.01 21.11
N ILE A 120 3.16 8.50 20.47
CA ILE A 120 2.20 7.58 21.09
C ILE A 120 2.90 6.30 21.52
N PHE A 121 3.58 5.60 20.62
CA PHE A 121 4.21 4.31 20.94
C PHE A 121 5.34 4.43 21.97
N GLU A 122 5.99 5.59 22.04
CA GLU A 122 7.03 5.88 23.02
C GLU A 122 6.47 6.16 24.42
N ASN A 123 5.39 6.94 24.50
CA ASN A 123 4.93 7.50 25.78
C ASN A 123 3.70 6.78 26.38
N THR A 124 3.08 5.85 25.65
CA THR A 124 1.93 5.09 26.17
C THR A 124 2.39 3.91 27.01
N THR A 125 1.79 3.77 28.20
CA THR A 125 1.97 2.58 29.04
C THR A 125 1.20 1.41 28.45
N TYR A 126 1.74 0.19 28.60
CA TYR A 126 1.09 -1.03 28.14
C TYR A 126 1.25 -2.13 29.18
N LYS A 127 0.33 -3.10 29.14
CA LYS A 127 0.37 -4.26 30.03
C LYS A 127 1.40 -5.27 29.53
N MET A 128 2.13 -5.88 30.46
CA MET A 128 3.06 -6.96 30.13
C MET A 128 2.35 -8.31 30.01
N GLU A 129 1.31 -8.52 30.81
CA GLU A 129 0.51 -9.74 30.88
C GLU A 129 -0.95 -9.45 30.52
N ASN A 130 -1.65 -10.45 29.98
CA ASN A 130 -3.05 -10.32 29.52
C ASN A 130 -3.21 -9.14 28.54
N GLN A 131 -2.32 -9.08 27.56
CA GLN A 131 -2.23 -7.97 26.61
C GLN A 131 -3.49 -7.88 25.75
N ASN A 132 -4.07 -6.68 25.68
CA ASN A 132 -5.00 -6.37 24.61
C ASN A 132 -4.23 -6.08 23.30
N VAL A 133 -4.94 -5.89 22.19
CA VAL A 133 -4.32 -5.67 20.88
C VAL A 133 -3.45 -4.41 20.82
N THR A 134 -3.83 -3.34 21.52
CA THR A 134 -3.02 -2.13 21.61
C THR A 134 -1.75 -2.34 22.45
N ASP A 135 -1.82 -3.14 23.52
CA ASP A 135 -0.66 -3.53 24.32
C ASP A 135 0.35 -4.32 23.47
N LYS A 136 -0.14 -5.23 22.62
CA LYS A 136 0.69 -6.02 21.68
C LYS A 136 1.42 -5.12 20.68
N VAL A 137 0.74 -4.09 20.16
CA VAL A 137 1.36 -3.07 19.29
C VAL A 137 2.46 -2.31 20.02
N LEU A 138 2.16 -1.79 21.22
CA LEU A 138 3.10 -1.02 22.02
C LEU A 138 4.32 -1.85 22.42
N GLY A 139 4.12 -3.08 22.90
CA GLY A 139 5.19 -4.01 23.23
C GLY A 139 6.05 -4.38 22.01
N ALA A 140 5.43 -4.61 20.84
CA ALA A 140 6.17 -4.89 19.61
C ALA A 140 7.02 -3.69 19.16
N TYR A 141 6.52 -2.45 19.30
CA TYR A 141 7.32 -1.25 19.04
C TYR A 141 8.55 -1.19 19.94
N LYS A 142 8.39 -1.43 21.25
CA LYS A 142 9.51 -1.45 22.21
C LYS A 142 10.55 -2.52 21.85
N ASN A 143 10.11 -3.69 21.40
CA ASN A 143 11.01 -4.74 20.92
C ASN A 143 11.72 -4.37 19.61
N CYS A 144 11.04 -3.67 18.68
CA CYS A 144 11.65 -3.18 17.45
C CYS A 144 12.76 -2.15 17.72
N MET A 145 12.55 -1.29 18.73
CA MET A 145 13.53 -0.29 19.16
C MET A 145 14.69 -0.88 19.99
N ASN A 146 14.58 -2.13 20.44
CA ASN A 146 15.56 -2.75 21.31
C ASN A 146 16.80 -3.22 20.54
N THR A 147 17.82 -2.38 20.48
CA THR A 147 19.12 -2.70 19.86
C THR A 147 20.04 -3.54 20.74
N SER A 148 19.65 -3.84 21.98
CA SER A 148 20.45 -4.65 22.92
C SER A 148 20.34 -6.15 22.69
N ILE A 149 19.43 -6.62 21.83
CA ILE A 149 19.28 -8.05 21.52
C ILE A 149 20.49 -8.50 20.67
N PRO A 150 21.26 -9.54 21.10
CA PRO A 150 22.42 -10.00 20.36
C PRO A 150 22.09 -10.39 18.91
N GLU A 151 22.96 -10.01 17.96
CA GLU A 151 22.77 -10.29 16.54
C GLU A 151 22.58 -11.79 16.27
N LYS A 152 23.30 -12.64 16.99
CA LYS A 152 23.15 -14.10 16.94
C LYS A 152 21.73 -14.56 17.29
N THR A 153 21.11 -13.97 18.31
CA THR A 153 19.73 -14.27 18.72
C THR A 153 18.73 -13.81 17.65
N GLN A 154 18.95 -12.63 17.07
CA GLN A 154 18.10 -12.12 15.98
C GLN A 154 18.23 -12.98 14.71
N PHE A 155 19.45 -13.45 14.40
CA PHE A 155 19.68 -14.40 13.32
C PHE A 155 18.98 -15.72 13.55
N TYR A 156 19.03 -16.27 14.78
CA TYR A 156 18.29 -17.48 15.11
C TYR A 156 16.78 -17.33 14.94
N ALA A 157 16.21 -16.20 15.39
CA ALA A 157 14.79 -15.92 15.17
C ALA A 157 14.44 -15.83 13.68
N LEU A 158 15.30 -15.25 12.84
CA LEU A 158 15.12 -15.27 11.39
C LEU A 158 15.14 -16.71 10.84
N THR A 159 16.08 -17.55 11.28
CA THR A 159 16.14 -18.95 10.84
C THR A 159 14.92 -19.77 11.31
N GLU A 160 14.43 -19.53 12.52
CA GLU A 160 13.21 -20.16 13.05
C GLU A 160 11.98 -19.73 12.26
N VAL A 161 11.88 -18.45 11.89
CA VAL A 161 10.81 -17.97 11.02
C VAL A 161 10.87 -18.70 9.68
N LEU A 162 12.03 -18.77 9.03
CA LEU A 162 12.16 -19.43 7.73
C LEU A 162 11.86 -20.94 7.81
N SER A 163 12.19 -21.61 8.91
CA SER A 163 11.93 -23.05 9.03
C SER A 163 10.44 -23.41 9.10
N ARG A 164 9.56 -22.48 9.50
CA ARG A 164 8.09 -22.68 9.48
C ARG A 164 7.54 -23.03 8.09
N VAL A 165 8.27 -22.68 7.03
CA VAL A 165 7.88 -22.97 5.64
C VAL A 165 8.84 -23.95 4.95
N GLY A 166 9.80 -24.54 5.68
CA GLY A 166 10.82 -25.41 5.12
C GLY A 166 12.04 -24.66 4.56
N GLY A 167 12.30 -23.42 5.01
CA GLY A 167 13.38 -22.55 4.54
C GLY A 167 14.78 -22.86 5.09
N GLU A 168 14.90 -23.79 6.04
CA GLU A 168 16.14 -24.17 6.73
C GLU A 168 17.23 -24.73 5.80
N TYR A 169 16.85 -25.20 4.61
CA TYR A 169 17.79 -25.71 3.61
C TYR A 169 18.38 -24.63 2.71
N TRP A 170 17.96 -23.36 2.88
CA TRP A 170 18.44 -22.28 2.03
C TRP A 170 19.84 -21.79 2.43
N PRO A 171 20.73 -21.50 1.46
CA PRO A 171 20.60 -21.79 0.04
C PRO A 171 20.93 -23.25 -0.27
N VAL A 172 20.13 -23.87 -1.14
CA VAL A 172 20.34 -25.26 -1.56
C VAL A 172 21.47 -25.30 -2.58
N TRP A 173 22.61 -25.88 -2.18
CA TRP A 173 23.74 -26.21 -3.06
C TRP A 173 24.61 -27.34 -2.44
N PRO A 174 24.99 -28.38 -3.21
CA PRO A 174 24.56 -28.68 -4.59
C PRO A 174 23.07 -29.07 -4.65
N PRO A 175 22.44 -29.09 -5.83
CA PRO A 175 21.08 -29.59 -5.97
C PRO A 175 20.95 -31.01 -5.38
N PRO A 176 19.93 -31.30 -4.56
CA PRO A 176 19.78 -32.60 -3.91
C PRO A 176 19.56 -33.68 -4.97
N LYS A 177 20.18 -34.86 -4.75
CA LYS A 177 20.00 -36.02 -5.64
C LYS A 177 18.58 -36.59 -5.56
N VAL A 178 17.95 -36.49 -4.39
CA VAL A 178 16.58 -36.95 -4.15
C VAL A 178 15.63 -35.75 -4.15
N ARG A 179 14.59 -35.80 -4.98
CA ARG A 179 13.65 -34.67 -5.16
C ARG A 179 12.84 -34.36 -3.90
N GLU A 180 12.54 -35.34 -3.07
CA GLU A 180 11.59 -35.27 -1.95
C GLU A 180 12.03 -34.39 -0.77
N VAL A 181 13.31 -34.02 -0.70
CA VAL A 181 13.85 -33.19 0.40
C VAL A 181 13.24 -31.79 0.41
N LEU A 182 12.91 -31.23 -0.76
CA LEU A 182 12.35 -29.87 -0.87
C LEU A 182 10.82 -29.93 -1.03
N PRO A 183 10.05 -28.96 -0.53
CA PRO A 183 8.61 -28.86 -0.84
C PRO A 183 8.39 -28.61 -2.34
N THR A 184 7.21 -28.98 -2.87
CA THR A 184 6.82 -28.54 -4.22
C THR A 184 6.60 -27.02 -4.21
N TRP A 185 6.60 -26.36 -5.37
CA TRP A 185 6.47 -24.91 -5.40
C TRP A 185 5.10 -24.45 -4.84
N ASP A 186 4.03 -25.20 -5.09
CA ASP A 186 2.67 -24.94 -4.61
C ASP A 186 2.57 -25.16 -3.08
N GLN A 187 3.20 -26.22 -2.55
CA GLN A 187 3.33 -26.45 -1.10
C GLN A 187 4.10 -25.31 -0.42
N LEU A 188 5.22 -24.89 -1.00
CA LEU A 188 6.02 -23.80 -0.47
C LEU A 188 5.25 -22.47 -0.53
N TYR A 189 4.57 -22.21 -1.65
CA TYR A 189 3.78 -20.99 -1.84
C TYR A 189 2.66 -20.90 -0.81
N THR A 190 1.89 -21.98 -0.64
CA THR A 190 0.76 -22.02 0.30
C THR A 190 1.22 -21.86 1.76
N ARG A 191 2.34 -22.49 2.15
CA ARG A 191 2.95 -22.29 3.48
C ARG A 191 3.41 -20.85 3.69
N ILE A 192 4.10 -20.25 2.70
CA ILE A 192 4.55 -18.84 2.76
C ILE A 192 3.38 -17.88 2.91
N HIS A 193 2.31 -18.09 2.13
CA HIS A 193 1.12 -17.25 2.21
C HIS A 193 0.42 -17.39 3.57
N THR A 194 0.22 -18.62 4.04
CA THR A 194 -0.46 -18.91 5.30
C THR A 194 0.32 -18.41 6.52
N GLU A 195 1.64 -18.61 6.56
CA GLU A 195 2.45 -18.21 7.71
C GLU A 195 2.81 -16.72 7.70
N PHE A 196 2.97 -16.11 6.53
CA PHE A 196 3.58 -14.79 6.41
C PHE A 196 2.77 -13.75 5.64
N ALA A 197 1.60 -14.11 5.10
CA ALA A 197 0.82 -13.24 4.21
C ALA A 197 1.65 -12.67 3.03
N ILE A 198 2.68 -13.39 2.57
CA ILE A 198 3.50 -12.94 1.43
C ILE A 198 2.92 -13.51 0.14
N ASN A 199 2.56 -12.59 -0.74
CA ASN A 199 2.29 -12.88 -2.14
C ASN A 199 3.62 -12.85 -2.91
N LEU A 200 3.94 -13.96 -3.59
CA LEU A 200 5.15 -14.09 -4.43
C LEU A 200 4.78 -14.13 -5.91
N LEU A 201 4.43 -15.32 -6.41
CA LEU A 201 4.08 -15.56 -7.81
C LEU A 201 2.62 -15.24 -8.12
N PHE A 202 1.76 -15.30 -7.11
CA PHE A 202 0.35 -14.95 -7.20
C PHE A 202 -0.02 -14.08 -6.00
N VAL A 203 -1.04 -13.25 -6.19
CA VAL A 203 -1.78 -12.61 -5.11
C VAL A 203 -3.09 -13.38 -4.98
N ILE A 204 -3.26 -14.11 -3.87
CA ILE A 204 -4.49 -14.84 -3.59
C ILE A 204 -5.11 -14.27 -2.33
N GLY A 205 -6.40 -13.97 -2.41
CA GLY A 205 -7.16 -13.47 -1.27
C GLY A 205 -8.65 -13.53 -1.55
N VAL A 206 -9.42 -12.99 -0.61
CA VAL A 206 -10.86 -12.80 -0.74
C VAL A 206 -11.14 -11.33 -1.00
N ASP A 207 -11.82 -11.03 -2.10
CA ASP A 207 -12.22 -9.68 -2.49
C ASP A 207 -13.69 -9.64 -2.90
N LYS A 208 -14.19 -8.47 -3.29
CA LYS A 208 -15.57 -8.24 -3.74
C LYS A 208 -15.80 -8.92 -5.07
N ASP A 209 -16.94 -9.59 -5.24
CA ASP A 209 -17.30 -10.17 -6.53
C ASP A 209 -17.61 -9.02 -7.53
N PRO A 210 -16.84 -8.88 -8.63
CA PRO A 210 -17.02 -7.80 -9.59
C PRO A 210 -18.37 -7.87 -10.33
N LYS A 211 -19.03 -9.04 -10.37
CA LYS A 211 -20.39 -9.20 -10.92
C LYS A 211 -21.48 -9.03 -9.87
N ASN A 212 -21.18 -9.31 -8.60
CA ASN A 212 -22.13 -9.14 -7.49
C ASN A 212 -21.44 -8.61 -6.23
N VAL A 213 -21.34 -7.29 -6.14
CA VAL A 213 -20.63 -6.58 -5.07
C VAL A 213 -21.21 -6.77 -3.66
N SER A 214 -22.32 -7.50 -3.52
CA SER A 214 -22.86 -7.92 -2.21
C SER A 214 -22.17 -9.17 -1.65
N ASN A 215 -21.44 -9.90 -2.49
CA ASN A 215 -20.73 -11.13 -2.14
C ASN A 215 -19.22 -10.91 -2.17
N LYS A 216 -18.51 -11.77 -1.44
CA LYS A 216 -17.07 -11.92 -1.50
C LYS A 216 -16.72 -13.18 -2.30
N ILE A 217 -15.60 -13.16 -3.01
CA ILE A 217 -15.13 -14.21 -3.91
C ILE A 217 -13.62 -14.39 -3.76
N ILE A 218 -13.11 -15.59 -4.06
CA ILE A 218 -11.65 -15.81 -4.14
C ILE A 218 -11.13 -15.08 -5.38
N SER A 219 -10.22 -14.13 -5.17
CA SER A 219 -9.51 -13.42 -6.24
C SER A 219 -8.10 -13.97 -6.38
N ILE A 220 -7.69 -14.23 -7.62
CA ILE A 220 -6.34 -14.64 -7.98
C ILE A 220 -5.78 -13.62 -8.98
N GLU A 221 -4.77 -12.88 -8.56
CA GLU A 221 -4.17 -11.78 -9.32
C GLU A 221 -2.68 -11.98 -9.53
N ARG A 222 -2.15 -11.39 -10.59
CA ARG A 222 -0.70 -11.32 -10.76
C ARG A 222 -0.12 -10.41 -9.67
N PRO A 223 1.08 -10.68 -9.15
CA PRO A 223 1.77 -9.71 -8.32
C PRO A 223 2.03 -8.43 -9.11
N SER A 224 1.98 -7.28 -8.44
CA SER A 224 2.54 -6.07 -9.02
C SER A 224 4.02 -6.32 -9.28
N ALA A 225 4.51 -5.88 -10.44
CA ALA A 225 5.93 -6.01 -10.77
C ALA A 225 6.73 -5.05 -9.87
N GLY A 226 7.08 -5.51 -8.67
CA GLY A 226 7.87 -4.74 -7.71
C GLY A 226 9.16 -4.24 -8.35
N SER A 227 9.68 -3.11 -7.86
CA SER A 227 10.90 -2.45 -8.35
C SER A 227 12.13 -3.36 -8.47
N ASP A 228 12.08 -4.49 -7.76
CA ASP A 228 13.10 -5.51 -7.68
C ASP A 228 13.03 -6.52 -8.83
N LEU A 229 11.83 -6.96 -9.21
CA LEU A 229 11.64 -7.83 -10.38
C LEU A 229 12.10 -7.08 -11.64
N LYS A 230 11.79 -5.78 -11.73
CA LYS A 230 12.24 -4.89 -12.83
C LYS A 230 13.74 -4.55 -12.81
N LEU A 231 14.54 -5.03 -11.83
CA LEU A 231 15.98 -4.71 -11.72
C LEU A 231 16.78 -5.10 -12.96
N PHE A 232 16.56 -6.31 -13.47
CA PHE A 232 17.41 -6.91 -14.50
C PHE A 232 16.92 -6.72 -15.93
N MET A 233 15.79 -6.04 -16.11
CA MET A 233 15.11 -5.92 -17.41
C MET A 233 15.73 -4.85 -18.33
N LYS A 234 16.37 -3.81 -17.80
CA LYS A 234 17.00 -2.74 -18.62
C LYS A 234 18.34 -3.14 -19.27
N ARG A 235 18.59 -4.44 -19.44
CA ARG A 235 19.83 -4.96 -20.04
C ARG A 235 19.71 -5.38 -21.51
N SER A 236 18.59 -5.10 -22.19
CA SER A 236 18.37 -5.56 -23.57
C SER A 236 18.12 -4.50 -24.64
N SER A 237 18.45 -3.21 -24.44
CA SER A 237 18.25 -2.23 -25.53
C SER A 237 19.32 -1.14 -25.72
N ARG A 238 20.45 -1.17 -25.01
CA ARG A 238 21.57 -0.29 -25.36
C ARG A 238 22.88 -1.04 -25.40
N LYS A 239 23.58 -0.92 -26.54
CA LYS A 239 24.99 -1.27 -26.76
C LYS A 239 25.95 -0.46 -25.85
N GLU A 240 25.52 0.03 -24.69
CA GLU A 240 26.27 0.98 -23.87
C GLU A 240 26.56 0.45 -22.46
N ASN A 241 27.84 0.53 -22.11
CA ASN A 241 28.49 0.28 -20.83
C ASN A 241 28.67 -1.17 -20.35
N LYS A 242 29.93 -1.65 -20.47
CA LYS A 242 30.48 -2.83 -19.78
C LYS A 242 30.49 -2.72 -18.24
N ARG A 243 30.07 -1.60 -17.65
CA ARG A 243 30.05 -1.39 -16.19
C ARG A 243 28.73 -1.87 -15.59
N ILE A 244 28.82 -2.63 -14.49
CA ILE A 244 27.65 -3.08 -13.73
C ILE A 244 26.97 -1.85 -13.12
N ASN A 245 25.64 -1.75 -13.25
CA ASN A 245 24.87 -0.66 -12.64
C ASN A 245 25.03 -0.72 -11.10
N PRO A 246 25.29 0.39 -10.39
CA PRO A 246 25.39 0.41 -8.93
C PRO A 246 24.22 -0.29 -8.21
N LYS A 247 23.00 -0.20 -8.76
CA LYS A 247 21.80 -0.87 -8.25
C LYS A 247 21.93 -2.41 -8.32
N ASP A 248 22.39 -2.92 -9.46
CA ASP A 248 22.62 -4.37 -9.66
C ASP A 248 23.71 -4.86 -8.72
N LEU A 249 24.79 -4.09 -8.57
CA LEU A 249 25.90 -4.43 -7.67
C LEU A 249 25.44 -4.49 -6.21
N ALA A 250 24.64 -3.53 -5.74
CA ALA A 250 24.08 -3.54 -4.39
C ALA A 250 23.20 -4.78 -4.16
N TYR A 251 22.37 -5.15 -5.13
CA TYR A 251 21.51 -6.33 -5.05
C TYR A 251 22.30 -7.64 -5.01
N LEU A 252 23.29 -7.79 -5.91
CA LEU A 252 24.20 -8.93 -5.95
C LEU A 252 25.00 -9.07 -4.66
N THR A 253 25.43 -7.94 -4.08
CA THR A 253 26.18 -7.89 -2.81
C THR A 253 25.30 -8.37 -1.67
N LEU A 254 24.06 -7.87 -1.56
CA LEU A 254 23.11 -8.34 -0.56
C LEU A 254 22.88 -9.85 -0.66
N MET A 255 22.64 -10.37 -1.87
CA MET A 255 22.40 -11.79 -2.09
C MET A 255 23.61 -12.64 -1.72
N ALA A 256 24.83 -12.23 -2.13
CA ALA A 256 26.07 -12.91 -1.77
C ALA A 256 26.32 -12.91 -0.25
N SER A 257 26.08 -11.79 0.43
CA SER A 257 26.21 -11.66 1.88
C SER A 257 25.22 -12.57 2.61
N CYS A 258 23.95 -12.63 2.18
CA CYS A 258 22.97 -13.54 2.76
C CYS A 258 23.37 -15.01 2.53
N ILE A 259 23.71 -15.40 1.29
CA ILE A 259 24.13 -16.78 0.99
C ILE A 259 25.30 -17.21 1.90
N LYS A 260 26.28 -16.34 2.10
CA LYS A 260 27.43 -16.61 2.98
C LYS A 260 27.07 -16.65 4.46
N ALA A 261 26.12 -15.83 4.92
CA ALA A 261 25.64 -15.85 6.29
C ALA A 261 24.90 -17.16 6.62
N PHE A 262 24.05 -17.64 5.70
CA PHE A 262 23.28 -18.87 5.88
C PHE A 262 24.10 -20.15 5.60
N ASN A 263 25.05 -20.09 4.67
CA ASN A 263 25.93 -21.22 4.37
C ASN A 263 27.38 -20.76 4.13
N PRO A 264 28.17 -20.58 5.21
CA PRO A 264 29.53 -20.05 5.11
C PRO A 264 30.50 -20.97 4.35
N LYS A 265 30.18 -22.27 4.25
CA LYS A 265 31.01 -23.29 3.60
C LYS A 265 31.05 -23.20 2.07
N LEU A 266 30.08 -22.51 1.45
CA LEU A 266 30.02 -22.40 -0.02
C LEU A 266 31.20 -21.61 -0.58
N SER A 267 31.86 -22.11 -1.62
CA SER A 267 32.92 -21.36 -2.31
C SER A 267 32.36 -20.20 -3.14
N PHE A 268 33.18 -19.22 -3.50
CA PHE A 268 32.76 -18.10 -4.33
C PHE A 268 32.08 -18.54 -5.64
N LYS A 269 32.60 -19.59 -6.29
CA LYS A 269 32.02 -20.16 -7.52
C LYS A 269 30.61 -20.71 -7.28
N GLN A 270 30.37 -21.34 -6.13
CA GLN A 270 29.08 -21.91 -5.76
C GLN A 270 28.08 -20.81 -5.40
N VAL A 271 28.49 -19.80 -4.61
CA VAL A 271 27.69 -18.61 -4.32
C VAL A 271 27.25 -17.92 -5.61
N LYS A 272 28.21 -17.66 -6.52
CA LYS A 272 27.92 -17.07 -7.84
C LYS A 272 26.89 -17.89 -8.61
N ARG A 273 26.97 -19.22 -8.56
CA ARG A 273 26.02 -20.07 -9.29
C ARG A 273 24.60 -19.97 -8.74
N VAL A 274 24.43 -20.04 -7.42
CA VAL A 274 23.12 -19.86 -6.76
C VAL A 274 22.52 -18.50 -7.12
N ILE A 275 23.32 -17.43 -7.08
CA ILE A 275 22.90 -16.08 -7.46
C ILE A 275 22.40 -16.03 -8.90
N LEU A 276 23.16 -16.61 -9.84
CA LEU A 276 22.80 -16.61 -11.26
C LEU A 276 21.50 -17.38 -11.52
N ASP A 277 21.28 -18.50 -10.84
CA ASP A 277 20.05 -19.29 -10.98
C ASP A 277 18.83 -18.50 -10.45
N ILE A 278 18.95 -17.80 -9.31
CA ILE A 278 17.89 -16.93 -8.77
C ILE A 278 17.60 -15.76 -9.71
N ILE A 279 18.62 -15.07 -10.21
CA ILE A 279 18.47 -13.92 -11.12
C ILE A 279 17.86 -14.35 -12.45
N TRP A 280 18.26 -15.51 -12.97
CA TRP A 280 17.67 -16.08 -14.17
C TRP A 280 16.16 -16.31 -13.98
N PHE A 281 15.76 -16.87 -12.83
CA PHE A 281 14.35 -17.07 -12.51
C PHE A 281 13.59 -15.73 -12.41
N GLU A 282 14.11 -14.77 -11.63
CA GLU A 282 13.54 -13.43 -11.49
C GLU A 282 13.35 -12.72 -12.84
N SER A 283 14.36 -12.82 -13.71
CA SER A 283 14.33 -12.19 -15.04
C SER A 283 13.24 -12.79 -15.92
N ASN A 284 13.03 -14.11 -15.88
CA ASN A 284 11.98 -14.76 -16.68
C ASN A 284 10.58 -14.42 -16.15
N VAL A 285 10.36 -14.47 -14.83
CA VAL A 285 9.07 -14.06 -14.24
C VAL A 285 8.73 -12.61 -14.59
N THR A 286 9.73 -11.72 -14.59
CA THR A 286 9.52 -10.31 -14.94
C THR A 286 9.16 -10.11 -16.42
N LYS A 287 9.81 -10.84 -17.33
CA LYS A 287 9.42 -10.84 -18.76
C LYS A 287 7.99 -11.30 -18.96
N ILE A 288 7.56 -12.31 -18.20
CA ILE A 288 6.18 -12.81 -18.24
C ILE A 288 5.20 -11.74 -17.73
N LEU A 289 5.52 -11.05 -16.63
CA LEU A 289 4.72 -9.95 -16.10
C LEU A 289 4.57 -8.80 -17.12
N GLU A 290 5.65 -8.34 -17.74
CA GLU A 290 5.60 -7.27 -18.75
C GLU A 290 4.82 -7.68 -20.00
N ALA A 291 4.99 -8.92 -20.44
CA ALA A 291 4.22 -9.45 -21.56
C ALA A 291 2.72 -9.54 -21.25
N ALA A 292 2.35 -9.81 -19.99
CA ALA A 292 0.97 -9.74 -19.53
C ALA A 292 0.46 -8.30 -19.53
N GLU A 293 1.19 -7.37 -18.89
CA GLU A 293 0.85 -5.94 -18.85
C GLU A 293 0.59 -5.36 -20.25
N ASN A 294 1.44 -5.69 -21.22
CA ASN A 294 1.29 -5.22 -22.60
C ASN A 294 0.08 -5.82 -23.33
N LYS A 295 -0.38 -7.01 -22.95
CA LYS A 295 -1.51 -7.70 -23.58
C LYS A 295 -2.86 -7.27 -23.02
N THR A 296 -2.93 -6.99 -21.73
CA THR A 296 -4.18 -6.64 -21.04
C THR A 296 -4.66 -5.24 -21.41
N GLY A 297 -3.73 -4.36 -21.85
CA GLY A 297 -4.07 -2.98 -22.22
C GLY A 297 -4.64 -2.21 -21.02
N THR A 298 -5.61 -1.33 -21.28
CA THR A 298 -6.29 -0.52 -20.26
C THR A 298 -7.59 -1.14 -19.74
N GLU A 299 -8.04 -2.27 -20.29
CA GLU A 299 -9.29 -2.92 -19.89
C GLU A 299 -9.07 -3.91 -18.75
N LEU A 300 -9.84 -3.76 -17.66
CA LEU A 300 -9.85 -4.71 -16.54
C LEU A 300 -10.56 -6.00 -16.97
N ASN A 301 -9.79 -6.95 -17.50
CA ASN A 301 -10.30 -8.26 -17.87
C ASN A 301 -10.29 -9.19 -16.66
N PHE A 302 -11.47 -9.52 -16.14
CA PHE A 302 -11.62 -10.52 -15.09
C PHE A 302 -12.39 -11.75 -15.62
N TYR A 303 -11.88 -12.93 -15.30
CA TYR A 303 -12.47 -14.20 -15.71
C TYR A 303 -13.08 -14.88 -14.49
N ARG A 304 -14.40 -14.83 -14.39
CA ARG A 304 -15.15 -15.57 -13.37
C ARG A 304 -15.34 -17.01 -13.83
N MET A 305 -14.87 -17.96 -13.03
CA MET A 305 -14.91 -19.40 -13.31
C MET A 305 -15.04 -20.19 -12.00
N THR A 306 -15.10 -21.52 -12.06
CA THR A 306 -15.03 -22.38 -10.87
C THR A 306 -13.59 -22.81 -10.58
N ILE A 307 -13.33 -23.37 -9.39
CA ILE A 307 -12.03 -24.01 -9.12
C ILE A 307 -11.76 -25.15 -10.11
N ALA A 308 -12.77 -25.94 -10.48
CA ALA A 308 -12.65 -27.01 -11.46
C ALA A 308 -12.17 -26.49 -12.84
N ASP A 309 -12.64 -25.31 -13.25
CA ASP A 309 -12.23 -24.69 -14.51
C ASP A 309 -10.76 -24.24 -14.52
N LEU A 310 -10.14 -24.02 -13.35
CA LEU A 310 -8.72 -23.64 -13.27
C LEU A 310 -7.79 -24.71 -13.86
N ARG A 311 -8.23 -25.98 -13.97
CA ARG A 311 -7.48 -27.01 -14.69
C ARG A 311 -7.19 -26.62 -16.15
N ASN A 312 -8.08 -25.84 -16.78
CA ASN A 312 -7.90 -25.36 -18.16
C ASN A 312 -6.82 -24.27 -18.28
N ILE A 313 -6.37 -23.72 -17.13
CA ILE A 313 -5.24 -22.79 -17.04
C ILE A 313 -3.94 -23.58 -17.05
N SER A 314 -3.85 -24.60 -16.19
CA SER A 314 -2.78 -25.58 -16.22
C SER A 314 -3.22 -26.86 -15.52
N GLU A 315 -3.09 -27.97 -16.23
CA GLU A 315 -3.40 -29.32 -15.71
C GLU A 315 -2.34 -29.83 -14.73
N HIS A 316 -1.18 -29.16 -14.64
CA HIS A 316 -0.07 -29.57 -13.77
C HIS A 316 -0.24 -29.09 -12.32
N VAL A 317 -1.32 -28.35 -12.01
CA VAL A 317 -1.57 -27.77 -10.69
C VAL A 317 -2.90 -28.28 -10.19
N ASP A 318 -2.87 -28.93 -9.02
CA ASP A 318 -4.08 -29.22 -8.27
C ASP A 318 -4.55 -27.95 -7.56
N TRP A 319 -5.34 -27.15 -8.27
CA TRP A 319 -5.84 -25.87 -7.79
C TRP A 319 -6.75 -26.01 -6.58
N LEU A 320 -7.58 -27.06 -6.53
CA LEU A 320 -8.44 -27.31 -5.38
C LEU A 320 -7.59 -27.59 -4.15
N GLN A 321 -6.62 -28.50 -4.23
CA GLN A 321 -5.74 -28.81 -3.12
C GLN A 321 -4.85 -27.62 -2.73
N MET A 322 -4.41 -26.81 -3.68
CA MET A 322 -3.63 -25.59 -3.41
C MET A 322 -4.45 -24.55 -2.66
N LEU A 323 -5.66 -24.23 -3.13
CA LEU A 323 -6.55 -23.27 -2.45
C LEU A 323 -7.04 -23.83 -1.12
N GLN A 324 -7.40 -25.11 -1.04
CA GLN A 324 -7.83 -25.75 0.21
C GLN A 324 -6.79 -25.58 1.32
N ARG A 325 -5.49 -25.79 1.01
CA ARG A 325 -4.40 -25.59 1.99
C ARG A 325 -4.35 -24.16 2.59
N LEU A 326 -4.77 -23.15 1.83
CA LEU A 326 -4.88 -21.77 2.35
C LEU A 326 -6.08 -21.65 3.30
N PHE A 327 -7.24 -22.18 2.89
CA PHE A 327 -8.51 -22.05 3.60
C PHE A 327 -8.65 -23.00 4.80
N ASP A 328 -7.84 -24.06 4.89
CA ASP A 328 -7.69 -24.91 6.08
C ASP A 328 -7.32 -24.08 7.32
N SER A 329 -6.55 -23.01 7.13
CA SER A 329 -6.14 -22.12 8.23
C SER A 329 -7.29 -21.35 8.89
N VAL A 330 -8.46 -21.34 8.23
CA VAL A 330 -9.69 -20.64 8.65
C VAL A 330 -10.91 -21.55 8.68
N ASN A 331 -10.70 -22.88 8.61
CA ASN A 331 -11.75 -23.91 8.66
C ASN A 331 -12.84 -23.74 7.59
N ILE A 332 -12.47 -23.36 6.37
CA ILE A 332 -13.40 -23.29 5.23
C ILE A 332 -13.06 -24.42 4.25
N THR A 333 -14.06 -25.26 3.96
CA THR A 333 -13.96 -26.32 2.96
C THR A 333 -14.39 -25.79 1.60
N LEU A 334 -13.54 -25.93 0.59
CA LEU A 334 -13.81 -25.55 -0.78
C LEU A 334 -14.31 -26.76 -1.57
N THR A 335 -15.14 -26.48 -2.58
CA THR A 335 -15.62 -27.47 -3.54
C THR A 335 -15.06 -27.16 -4.93
N PRO A 336 -14.99 -28.14 -5.86
CA PRO A 336 -14.64 -27.88 -7.26
C PRO A 336 -15.50 -26.77 -7.90
N GLU A 337 -16.76 -26.63 -7.47
CA GLU A 337 -17.74 -25.67 -7.97
C GLU A 337 -17.60 -24.26 -7.36
N GLU A 338 -16.71 -24.07 -6.37
CA GLU A 338 -16.49 -22.78 -5.72
C GLU A 338 -16.09 -21.72 -6.77
N PRO A 339 -16.78 -20.57 -6.82
CA PRO A 339 -16.48 -19.54 -7.79
C PRO A 339 -15.18 -18.79 -7.44
N VAL A 340 -14.38 -18.52 -8.46
CA VAL A 340 -13.13 -17.76 -8.39
C VAL A 340 -13.10 -16.68 -9.47
N VAL A 341 -12.32 -15.64 -9.24
CA VAL A 341 -12.03 -14.60 -10.25
C VAL A 341 -10.53 -14.59 -10.53
N LEU A 342 -10.19 -14.67 -11.82
CA LEU A 342 -8.83 -14.58 -12.32
C LEU A 342 -8.64 -13.26 -13.07
N ASN A 343 -7.72 -12.41 -12.63
CA ASN A 343 -7.58 -11.06 -13.21
C ASN A 343 -6.61 -10.99 -14.41
N GLU A 344 -5.88 -12.06 -14.75
CA GLU A 344 -4.85 -12.03 -15.80
C GLU A 344 -4.54 -13.42 -16.42
N LEU A 345 -5.47 -13.97 -17.22
CA LEU A 345 -5.37 -15.32 -17.79
C LEU A 345 -4.00 -15.65 -18.43
N TYR A 346 -3.45 -14.74 -19.23
CA TYR A 346 -2.17 -14.97 -19.92
C TYR A 346 -1.01 -15.14 -18.94
N TYR A 347 -0.96 -14.33 -17.88
CA TYR A 347 0.10 -14.39 -16.87
C TYR A 347 0.13 -15.77 -16.22
N PHE A 348 -1.03 -16.24 -15.73
CA PHE A 348 -1.12 -17.48 -14.97
C PHE A 348 -0.74 -18.70 -15.81
N LYS A 349 -1.25 -18.80 -17.04
CA LYS A 349 -0.84 -19.87 -17.97
C LYS A 349 0.68 -19.89 -18.16
N THR A 350 1.25 -18.73 -18.47
CA THR A 350 2.67 -18.63 -18.83
C THR A 350 3.60 -18.86 -17.64
N VAL A 351 3.29 -18.32 -16.45
CA VAL A 351 4.16 -18.45 -15.28
C VAL A 351 4.12 -19.86 -14.70
N VAL A 352 2.95 -20.51 -14.69
CA VAL A 352 2.83 -21.91 -14.25
C VAL A 352 3.58 -22.84 -15.19
N ASP A 353 3.42 -22.68 -16.51
CA ASP A 353 4.16 -23.48 -17.49
C ASP A 353 5.67 -23.29 -17.35
N PHE A 354 6.14 -22.04 -17.16
CA PHE A 354 7.56 -21.75 -16.92
C PHE A 354 8.11 -22.45 -15.67
N ILE A 355 7.36 -22.45 -14.56
CA ILE A 355 7.76 -23.11 -13.32
C ILE A 355 7.81 -24.63 -13.50
N MET A 356 6.80 -25.21 -14.16
CA MET A 356 6.64 -26.65 -14.27
C MET A 356 7.54 -27.29 -15.32
N ARG A 357 7.81 -26.60 -16.43
CA ARG A 357 8.49 -27.18 -17.60
C ARG A 357 9.92 -26.68 -17.79
N ASN A 358 10.21 -25.44 -17.39
CA ASN A 358 11.46 -24.77 -17.72
C ASN A 358 12.36 -24.52 -16.52
N THR A 359 11.89 -24.81 -15.30
CA THR A 359 12.62 -24.51 -14.06
C THR A 359 12.86 -25.77 -13.23
N SER A 360 13.99 -25.80 -12.52
CA SER A 360 14.27 -26.85 -11.54
C SER A 360 13.66 -26.56 -10.17
N ARG A 361 13.28 -27.60 -9.42
CA ARG A 361 12.71 -27.46 -8.06
C ARG A 361 13.62 -26.66 -7.11
N HIS A 362 14.94 -26.86 -7.17
CA HIS A 362 15.88 -26.14 -6.31
C HIS A 362 16.00 -24.66 -6.67
N THR A 363 15.89 -24.29 -7.95
CA THR A 363 15.89 -22.89 -8.39
C THR A 363 14.65 -22.17 -7.88
N THR A 364 13.46 -22.76 -8.07
CA THR A 364 12.20 -22.18 -7.57
C THR A 364 12.21 -22.04 -6.05
N TYR A 365 12.66 -23.07 -5.32
CA TYR A 365 12.84 -23.03 -3.87
C TYR A 365 13.79 -21.89 -3.45
N ASN A 366 14.99 -21.81 -4.04
CA ASN A 366 15.98 -20.80 -3.70
C ASN A 366 15.47 -19.39 -3.95
N TYR A 367 14.71 -19.18 -5.03
CA TYR A 367 14.05 -17.90 -5.32
C TYR A 367 13.00 -17.55 -4.25
N MET A 368 12.08 -18.47 -3.95
CA MET A 368 10.98 -18.18 -3.02
C MET A 368 11.49 -17.87 -1.61
N ILE A 369 12.45 -18.64 -1.09
CA ILE A 369 13.06 -18.36 0.21
C ILE A 369 13.92 -17.09 0.18
N TRP A 370 14.62 -16.81 -0.93
CA TRP A 370 15.34 -15.55 -1.11
C TRP A 370 14.41 -14.34 -0.98
N ARG A 371 13.19 -14.40 -1.54
CA ARG A 371 12.19 -13.33 -1.39
C ARG A 371 11.78 -13.10 0.06
N LEU A 372 11.73 -14.15 0.90
CA LEU A 372 11.50 -14.03 2.33
C LEU A 372 12.68 -13.36 3.04
N ILE A 373 13.91 -13.81 2.76
CA ILE A 373 15.14 -13.26 3.36
C ILE A 373 15.30 -11.78 2.99
N ARG A 374 14.98 -11.41 1.75
CA ARG A 374 14.96 -10.03 1.28
C ARG A 374 13.98 -9.16 2.09
N ASN A 375 12.81 -9.70 2.43
CA ASN A 375 11.76 -8.99 3.16
C ASN A 375 12.09 -8.89 4.67
N PHE A 376 12.48 -10.01 5.28
CA PHE A 376 12.64 -10.12 6.74
C PHE A 376 14.07 -9.89 7.24
N GLY A 377 15.08 -10.12 6.41
CA GLY A 377 16.49 -9.92 6.77
C GLY A 377 16.79 -8.50 7.28
N PRO A 378 16.37 -7.42 6.60
CA PRO A 378 16.56 -6.04 7.05
C PRO A 378 15.84 -5.70 8.36
N MET A 379 14.79 -6.43 8.69
CA MET A 379 14.08 -6.31 9.96
C MET A 379 14.90 -6.93 11.09
N ALA A 380 15.45 -8.12 10.88
CA ALA A 380 16.17 -8.89 11.90
C ALA A 380 17.64 -8.47 12.08
N LEU A 381 18.35 -8.03 11.04
CA LEU A 381 19.80 -7.84 11.10
C LEU A 381 20.23 -6.45 10.62
N PRO A 382 20.96 -5.67 11.45
CA PRO A 382 21.47 -4.36 11.05
C PRO A 382 22.32 -4.40 9.78
N LYS A 383 23.16 -5.43 9.60
CA LYS A 383 24.01 -5.54 8.41
C LYS A 383 23.21 -5.73 7.13
N LEU A 384 22.14 -6.54 7.17
CA LEU A 384 21.27 -6.74 6.01
C LEU A 384 20.42 -5.51 5.71
N ARG A 385 20.08 -4.73 6.75
CA ARG A 385 19.41 -3.43 6.60
C ARG A 385 20.29 -2.44 5.85
N GLU A 386 21.55 -2.31 6.25
CA GLU A 386 22.54 -1.45 5.58
C GLU A 386 22.70 -1.83 4.10
N LEU A 387 22.86 -3.12 3.81
CA LEU A 387 23.00 -3.62 2.43
C LEU A 387 21.72 -3.41 1.61
N SER A 388 20.54 -3.53 2.22
CA SER A 388 19.27 -3.23 1.56
C SER A 388 19.10 -1.75 1.29
N PHE A 389 19.57 -0.88 2.20
CA PHE A 389 19.58 0.56 1.99
C PHE A 389 20.45 0.97 0.79
N LYS A 390 21.57 0.28 0.52
CA LYS A 390 22.38 0.53 -0.69
C LYS A 390 21.60 0.35 -1.99
N ILE A 391 20.60 -0.53 -2.02
CA ILE A 391 19.70 -0.67 -3.16
C ILE A 391 18.79 0.55 -3.28
N SER A 392 18.21 1.02 -2.16
CA SER A 392 17.39 2.24 -2.13
C SER A 392 18.18 3.47 -2.57
N GLN A 393 19.41 3.64 -2.08
CA GLN A 393 20.31 4.71 -2.47
C GLN A 393 20.59 4.71 -3.98
N ALA A 394 20.91 3.55 -4.54
CA ALA A 394 21.18 3.43 -5.98
C ALA A 394 19.92 3.54 -6.87
N SER A 395 18.72 3.30 -6.33
CA SER A 395 17.48 3.23 -7.11
C SER A 395 16.59 4.46 -7.00
N ARG A 396 16.56 5.10 -5.83
CA ARG A 396 15.69 6.24 -5.50
C ARG A 396 16.48 7.53 -5.26
N GLY A 397 17.81 7.47 -5.23
CA GLY A 397 18.65 8.64 -4.99
C GLY A 397 18.67 9.14 -3.53
N VAL A 398 18.06 8.39 -2.60
CA VAL A 398 18.08 8.70 -1.16
C VAL A 398 19.52 8.66 -0.64
N LYS A 399 19.90 9.68 0.14
CA LYS A 399 21.25 9.83 0.68
C LYS A 399 21.40 9.21 2.07
N LYS A 400 20.34 9.25 2.89
CA LYS A 400 20.29 8.70 4.26
C LYS A 400 19.17 7.68 4.41
N ASP A 401 19.35 6.76 5.33
CA ASP A 401 18.29 5.82 5.72
C ASP A 401 17.37 6.49 6.75
N ILE A 402 16.11 6.09 6.79
CA ILE A 402 15.15 6.59 7.77
C ILE A 402 15.54 6.15 9.19
N PRO A 403 15.20 6.93 10.23
CA PRO A 403 15.43 6.55 11.61
C PRO A 403 14.78 5.20 11.98
N LEU A 404 15.39 4.47 12.91
CA LEU A 404 14.86 3.18 13.37
C LEU A 404 13.43 3.31 13.93
N SER A 405 13.13 4.37 14.68
CA SER A 405 11.80 4.63 15.22
C SER A 405 10.75 4.78 14.13
N THR A 406 11.02 5.62 13.12
CA THR A 406 10.17 5.78 11.93
C THR A 406 9.94 4.44 11.23
N ARG A 407 11.01 3.65 11.05
CA ARG A 407 10.93 2.32 10.45
C ARG A 407 10.05 1.35 11.27
N CYS A 408 10.17 1.37 12.60
CA CYS A 408 9.35 0.55 13.49
C CYS A 408 7.87 0.96 13.44
N VAL A 409 7.56 2.26 13.33
CA VAL A 409 6.18 2.74 13.10
C VAL A 409 5.64 2.18 11.78
N TYR A 410 6.41 2.27 10.68
CA TYR A 410 5.97 1.73 9.39
C TYR A 410 5.78 0.21 9.41
N TYR A 411 6.68 -0.55 10.03
CA TYR A 411 6.49 -2.00 10.14
C TYR A 411 5.23 -2.36 10.91
N ILE A 412 4.87 -1.63 11.96
CA ILE A 412 3.64 -1.90 12.71
C ILE A 412 2.42 -1.44 11.91
N GLY A 413 2.46 -0.23 11.35
CA GLY A 413 1.36 0.34 10.56
C GLY A 413 1.01 -0.48 9.32
N ASP A 414 1.97 -1.21 8.74
CA ASP A 414 1.75 -2.09 7.57
C ASP A 414 0.82 -3.29 7.87
N VAL A 415 0.74 -3.74 9.12
CA VAL A 415 0.09 -5.02 9.48
C VAL A 415 -0.86 -4.92 10.67
N MET A 416 -0.79 -3.84 11.43
CA MET A 416 -1.61 -3.51 12.59
C MET A 416 -2.14 -2.07 12.45
N ASP A 417 -2.53 -1.68 11.24
CA ASP A 417 -3.09 -0.38 10.88
C ASP A 417 -4.34 0.00 11.71
N PHE A 418 -5.26 -0.93 11.95
CA PHE A 418 -6.43 -0.67 12.79
C PHE A 418 -6.05 -0.41 14.26
N PRO A 419 -5.29 -1.28 14.96
CA PRO A 419 -4.88 -0.99 16.34
C PRO A 419 -3.97 0.25 16.48
N ALA A 420 -3.04 0.47 15.56
CA ALA A 420 -2.24 1.70 15.52
C ALA A 420 -3.12 2.94 15.31
N GLY A 421 -4.07 2.84 14.37
CA GLY A 421 -5.02 3.89 14.08
C GLY A 421 -5.97 4.19 15.24
N ARG A 422 -6.38 3.19 16.02
CA ARG A 422 -7.13 3.40 17.26
C ARG A 422 -6.38 4.33 18.21
N LEU A 423 -5.11 4.02 18.49
CA LEU A 423 -4.28 4.81 19.40
C LEU A 423 -4.11 6.26 18.91
N TYR A 424 -4.05 6.46 17.58
CA TYR A 424 -4.01 7.79 16.97
C TYR A 424 -5.34 8.53 17.13
N VAL A 425 -6.47 7.89 16.78
CA VAL A 425 -7.81 8.48 16.86
C VAL A 425 -8.15 8.93 18.27
N GLU A 426 -7.88 8.10 19.27
CA GLU A 426 -8.16 8.41 20.68
C GLU A 426 -7.45 9.68 21.18
N ARG A 427 -6.36 10.10 20.53
CA ARG A 427 -5.55 11.25 20.95
C ARG A 427 -5.67 12.48 20.08
N TYR A 428 -5.79 12.29 18.78
CA TYR A 428 -5.62 13.36 17.80
C TYR A 428 -6.84 13.65 16.96
N PHE A 429 -7.88 12.79 16.95
CA PHE A 429 -9.02 12.99 16.06
C PHE A 429 -10.34 13.11 16.82
N SER A 430 -10.84 14.34 16.91
CA SER A 430 -12.05 14.68 17.67
C SER A 430 -13.36 14.25 16.96
N LYS A 431 -14.43 14.04 17.75
CA LYS A 431 -15.77 13.77 17.19
C LYS A 431 -16.30 14.98 16.41
N GLU A 432 -15.92 16.16 16.84
CA GLU A 432 -16.22 17.44 16.20
C GLU A 432 -15.55 17.50 14.82
N ALA A 433 -14.28 17.12 14.69
CA ALA A 433 -13.60 17.02 13.39
C ALA A 433 -14.29 16.00 12.45
N LYS A 434 -14.72 14.84 12.97
CA LYS A 434 -15.51 13.86 12.19
C LYS A 434 -16.79 14.50 11.64
N LYS A 435 -17.52 15.25 12.48
CA LYS A 435 -18.76 15.95 12.08
C LYS A 435 -18.48 17.03 11.03
N ASP A 436 -17.46 17.86 11.24
CA ASP A 436 -17.08 18.94 10.33
C ASP A 436 -16.76 18.42 8.91
N ILE A 437 -16.05 17.29 8.81
CA ILE A 437 -15.73 16.67 7.52
C ILE A 437 -16.99 16.03 6.90
N LEU A 438 -17.88 15.43 7.70
CA LEU A 438 -19.15 14.91 7.19
C LEU A 438 -20.02 16.02 6.59
N ASP A 439 -20.11 17.17 7.26
CA ASP A 439 -20.87 18.33 6.80
C ASP A 439 -20.29 18.88 5.49
N LEU A 440 -18.97 18.96 5.38
CA LEU A 440 -18.28 19.28 4.13
C LEU A 440 -18.61 18.31 2.99
N VAL A 441 -18.56 17.00 3.24
CA VAL A 441 -18.85 15.99 2.22
C VAL A 441 -20.30 16.16 1.72
N ASN A 442 -21.23 16.55 2.59
CA ASN A 442 -22.59 16.88 2.21
C ASN A 442 -22.64 18.13 1.31
N GLU A 443 -21.97 19.21 1.69
CA GLU A 443 -21.88 20.44 0.89
C GLU A 443 -21.30 20.17 -0.52
N LEU A 444 -20.26 19.34 -0.63
CA LEU A 444 -19.66 18.97 -1.91
C LEU A 444 -20.60 18.11 -2.77
N LYS A 445 -21.32 17.18 -2.15
CA LYS A 445 -22.35 16.39 -2.83
C LYS A 445 -23.44 17.29 -3.42
N ASP A 446 -23.89 18.29 -2.67
CA ASP A 446 -24.91 19.24 -3.13
C ASP A 446 -24.40 20.12 -4.28
N ALA A 447 -23.18 20.63 -4.17
CA ALA A 447 -22.54 21.40 -5.24
C ALA A 447 -22.37 20.57 -6.52
N PHE A 448 -21.95 19.30 -6.39
CA PHE A 448 -21.82 18.39 -7.53
C PHE A 448 -23.17 18.03 -8.15
N SER A 449 -24.21 17.82 -7.33
CA SER A 449 -25.60 17.62 -7.78
C SER A 449 -26.08 18.82 -8.61
N ALA A 450 -25.83 20.05 -8.15
CA ALA A 450 -26.15 21.27 -8.89
C ALA A 450 -25.36 21.38 -10.21
N SER A 451 -24.11 20.93 -10.24
CA SER A 451 -23.30 20.86 -11.46
C SER A 451 -23.88 19.87 -12.48
N ILE A 452 -24.24 18.65 -12.05
CA ILE A 452 -24.88 17.63 -12.91
C ILE A 452 -26.17 18.16 -13.53
N ARG A 453 -27.00 18.87 -12.76
CA ARG A 453 -28.26 19.42 -13.27
C ARG A 453 -28.03 20.45 -14.38
N ARG A 454 -27.01 21.30 -14.23
CA ARG A 454 -26.71 22.42 -15.13
C ARG A 454 -25.92 22.04 -16.38
N THR A 455 -25.19 20.93 -16.38
CA THR A 455 -24.36 20.58 -17.55
C THR A 455 -25.21 20.38 -18.81
N LYS A 456 -24.69 20.76 -19.98
CA LYS A 456 -25.40 20.66 -21.26
C LYS A 456 -25.07 19.38 -22.05
N TRP A 457 -23.96 18.72 -21.75
CA TRP A 457 -23.48 17.57 -22.53
C TRP A 457 -24.17 16.24 -22.17
N MET A 458 -24.84 16.15 -21.01
CA MET A 458 -25.62 14.97 -20.60
C MET A 458 -27.11 15.15 -20.88
N ASP A 459 -27.74 14.12 -21.45
CA ASP A 459 -29.20 14.06 -21.59
C ASP A 459 -29.90 13.89 -20.22
N ARG A 460 -31.22 14.05 -20.20
CA ARG A 460 -32.03 14.00 -18.97
C ARG A 460 -32.00 12.63 -18.28
N SER A 461 -31.98 11.54 -19.05
CA SER A 461 -31.97 10.19 -18.50
C SER A 461 -30.63 9.89 -17.82
N THR A 462 -29.52 10.27 -18.46
CA THR A 462 -28.16 10.13 -17.92
C THR A 462 -27.98 10.96 -16.65
N LYS A 463 -28.44 12.22 -16.64
CA LYS A 463 -28.44 13.05 -15.42
C LYS A 463 -29.20 12.41 -14.26
N THR A 464 -30.36 11.80 -14.55
CA THR A 464 -31.17 11.13 -13.53
C THR A 464 -30.42 9.96 -12.90
N GLN A 465 -29.74 9.14 -13.71
CA GLN A 465 -28.93 8.03 -13.20
C GLN A 465 -27.68 8.52 -12.44
N ALA A 466 -27.03 9.58 -12.92
CA ALA A 466 -25.88 10.19 -12.24
C ALA A 466 -26.26 10.74 -10.85
N LEU A 467 -27.39 11.44 -10.75
CA LEU A 467 -27.92 11.92 -9.48
C LEU A 467 -28.29 10.76 -8.55
N LYS A 468 -28.95 9.72 -9.07
CA LYS A 468 -29.25 8.50 -8.28
C LYS A 468 -27.98 7.84 -7.74
N LYS A 469 -26.92 7.76 -8.54
CA LYS A 469 -25.61 7.23 -8.09
C LYS A 469 -25.02 8.11 -6.99
N LEU A 470 -25.00 9.43 -7.19
CA LEU A 470 -24.51 10.38 -6.19
C LEU A 470 -25.29 10.29 -4.88
N ASP A 471 -26.61 10.14 -4.97
CA ASP A 471 -27.50 10.04 -3.82
C ASP A 471 -27.20 8.80 -2.97
N ASN A 472 -26.87 7.69 -3.62
CA ASN A 472 -26.54 6.41 -3.01
C ASN A 472 -25.05 6.25 -2.64
N MET A 473 -24.25 7.33 -2.71
CA MET A 473 -22.82 7.26 -2.40
C MET A 473 -22.58 7.12 -0.89
N VAL A 474 -21.79 6.12 -0.50
CA VAL A 474 -21.40 5.86 0.90
C VAL A 474 -20.25 6.76 1.31
N LYS A 475 -20.27 7.21 2.56
CA LYS A 475 -19.30 8.16 3.13
C LYS A 475 -18.58 7.49 4.30
N LEU A 476 -17.29 7.21 4.12
CA LEU A 476 -16.41 6.66 5.13
C LEU A 476 -15.51 7.78 5.64
N VAL A 477 -15.90 8.45 6.73
CA VAL A 477 -15.17 9.63 7.24
C VAL A 477 -14.52 9.33 8.59
N GLY A 478 -13.21 9.52 8.63
CA GLY A 478 -12.36 9.29 9.79
C GLY A 478 -12.17 7.80 10.08
N TYR A 479 -13.10 7.22 10.84
CA TYR A 479 -13.00 5.84 11.34
C TYR A 479 -14.38 5.20 11.54
N SER A 480 -14.44 3.86 11.49
CA SER A 480 -15.63 3.08 11.89
C SER A 480 -15.84 3.12 13.40
N ASP A 481 -17.08 3.23 13.86
CA ASP A 481 -17.38 3.21 15.30
C ASP A 481 -16.95 1.88 15.96
N ASP A 482 -16.90 0.78 15.19
CA ASP A 482 -16.39 -0.53 15.64
C ASP A 482 -14.91 -0.48 16.07
N LEU A 483 -14.12 0.48 15.56
CA LEU A 483 -12.70 0.64 15.91
C LEU A 483 -12.50 0.88 17.41
N LEU A 484 -13.41 1.65 18.01
CA LEU A 484 -13.35 2.01 19.43
C LEU A 484 -13.99 0.93 20.33
N ASN A 485 -14.54 -0.14 19.76
CA ASN A 485 -15.08 -1.27 20.50
C ASN A 485 -13.97 -2.28 20.81
N ASP A 486 -13.62 -2.39 22.09
CA ASP A 486 -12.56 -3.30 22.57
C ASP A 486 -12.85 -4.76 22.22
N THR A 487 -14.11 -5.21 22.32
CA THR A 487 -14.47 -6.59 22.03
C THR A 487 -14.26 -6.90 20.55
N TYR A 488 -14.64 -5.97 19.67
CA TYR A 488 -14.46 -6.10 18.23
C TYR A 488 -12.99 -6.14 17.84
N LEU A 489 -12.21 -5.14 18.27
CA LEU A 489 -10.82 -5.01 17.85
C LEU A 489 -9.94 -6.12 18.45
N ASN A 490 -10.13 -6.48 19.73
CA ASN A 490 -9.41 -7.62 20.31
C ASN A 490 -9.82 -8.95 19.69
N GLY A 491 -11.10 -9.12 19.34
CA GLY A 491 -11.60 -10.31 18.65
C GLY A 491 -10.98 -10.49 17.26
N MET A 492 -10.83 -9.39 16.52
CA MET A 492 -10.21 -9.38 15.19
C MET A 492 -8.73 -9.83 15.24
N PHE A 493 -8.00 -9.52 16.31
CA PHE A 493 -6.58 -9.82 16.47
C PHE A 493 -6.27 -10.84 17.58
N LYS A 494 -7.23 -11.70 17.92
CA LYS A 494 -7.15 -12.60 19.09
C LYS A 494 -5.99 -13.60 19.04
N GLU A 495 -5.59 -14.06 17.84
CA GLU A 495 -4.52 -15.07 17.69
C GLU A 495 -3.13 -14.44 17.57
N VAL A 496 -3.02 -13.12 17.65
CA VAL A 496 -1.74 -12.43 17.72
C VAL A 496 -1.07 -12.75 19.06
N ILE A 497 0.20 -13.14 19.02
CA ILE A 497 0.96 -13.45 20.24
C ILE A 497 1.21 -12.19 21.08
N ASP A 498 1.38 -12.38 22.38
CA ASP A 498 1.83 -11.32 23.28
C ASP A 498 3.26 -10.87 22.92
N ALA A 499 3.49 -9.56 23.01
CA ALA A 499 4.79 -8.96 22.80
C ALA A 499 5.64 -9.06 24.07
N LYS A 500 6.37 -10.17 24.23
CA LYS A 500 7.26 -10.37 25.39
C LYS A 500 8.45 -9.42 25.34
N ARG A 501 8.82 -8.84 26.49
CA ARG A 501 9.96 -7.91 26.58
C ARG A 501 11.26 -8.60 26.17
N GLY A 502 11.99 -7.98 25.26
CA GLY A 502 13.30 -8.48 24.82
C GLY A 502 13.23 -9.59 23.78
N GLN A 503 12.04 -9.93 23.27
CA GLN A 503 11.92 -10.87 22.17
C GLN A 503 12.35 -10.22 20.84
N PRO A 504 12.95 -10.98 19.90
CA PRO A 504 13.21 -10.48 18.56
C PRO A 504 11.92 -10.00 17.88
N PHE A 505 11.91 -8.74 17.41
CA PHE A 505 10.74 -8.09 16.82
C PHE A 505 10.08 -8.87 15.67
N ILE A 506 10.89 -9.58 14.88
CA ILE A 506 10.41 -10.40 13.76
C ILE A 506 9.32 -11.40 14.18
N LEU A 507 9.37 -11.93 15.42
CA LEU A 507 8.37 -12.88 15.90
C LEU A 507 6.98 -12.22 16.06
N SER A 508 6.93 -10.99 16.58
CA SER A 508 5.69 -10.19 16.61
C SER A 508 5.20 -9.88 15.20
N TYR A 509 6.09 -9.40 14.33
CA TYR A 509 5.72 -9.00 12.98
C TYR A 509 5.13 -10.15 12.16
N ILE A 510 5.74 -11.35 12.23
CA ILE A 510 5.19 -12.55 11.58
C ILE A 510 3.83 -12.94 12.17
N SER A 511 3.65 -12.83 13.48
CA SER A 511 2.35 -13.10 14.10
C SER A 511 1.27 -12.12 13.62
N PHE A 512 1.59 -10.83 13.45
CA PHE A 512 0.68 -9.82 12.90
C PHE A 512 0.29 -10.17 11.47
N ARG A 513 1.28 -10.48 10.62
CA ARG A 513 1.08 -10.88 9.22
C ARG A 513 0.19 -12.12 9.09
N LYS A 514 0.46 -13.16 9.88
CA LYS A 514 -0.35 -14.39 9.91
C LYS A 514 -1.81 -14.08 10.22
N GLN A 515 -2.05 -13.24 11.22
CA GLN A 515 -3.41 -12.85 11.58
C GLN A 515 -4.11 -12.04 10.48
N TRP A 516 -3.38 -11.12 9.84
CA TRP A 516 -3.92 -10.34 8.72
C TRP A 516 -4.41 -11.23 7.57
N SER A 517 -3.62 -12.25 7.19
CA SER A 517 -4.04 -13.23 6.17
C SER A 517 -5.33 -13.95 6.58
N LYS A 518 -5.39 -14.42 7.82
CA LYS A 518 -6.58 -15.09 8.37
C LYS A 518 -7.83 -14.21 8.33
N ILE A 519 -7.71 -12.94 8.73
CA ILE A 519 -8.83 -11.99 8.71
C ILE A 519 -9.41 -11.91 7.29
N ASN A 520 -8.57 -11.77 6.26
CA ASN A 520 -9.01 -11.72 4.87
C ASN A 520 -9.70 -13.03 4.44
N LEU A 521 -9.07 -14.19 4.66
CA LEU A 521 -9.60 -15.48 4.24
C LEU A 521 -10.92 -15.84 4.94
N MET A 522 -11.07 -15.51 6.24
CA MET A 522 -12.32 -15.69 7.01
C MET A 522 -13.48 -14.83 6.50
N THR A 523 -13.26 -13.94 5.54
CA THR A 523 -14.34 -13.16 4.93
C THR A 523 -15.03 -13.88 3.78
N LEU A 524 -14.49 -15.01 3.30
CA LEU A 524 -15.17 -15.82 2.30
C LEU A 524 -16.54 -16.28 2.83
N HIS A 525 -17.52 -16.36 1.93
CA HIS A 525 -18.94 -16.64 2.22
C HIS A 525 -19.67 -15.61 3.11
N LYS A 526 -19.00 -14.55 3.57
CA LYS A 526 -19.67 -13.40 4.21
C LYS A 526 -20.18 -12.42 3.16
N LYS A 527 -21.27 -11.72 3.49
CA LYS A 527 -21.75 -10.60 2.69
C LYS A 527 -20.80 -9.41 2.82
N TYR A 528 -20.58 -8.72 1.71
CA TYR A 528 -19.82 -7.49 1.70
C TYR A 528 -20.69 -6.36 2.28
N LYS A 529 -20.12 -5.60 3.22
CA LYS A 529 -20.77 -4.43 3.79
C LYS A 529 -20.20 -3.17 3.13
N ARG A 530 -21.06 -2.30 2.61
CA ARG A 530 -20.62 -1.09 1.87
C ARG A 530 -19.92 -0.05 2.77
N ASP A 531 -20.10 -0.16 4.07
CA ASP A 531 -19.46 0.63 5.12
C ASP A 531 -18.19 -0.02 5.71
N GLU A 532 -17.73 -1.15 5.14
CA GLU A 532 -16.48 -1.81 5.54
C GLU A 532 -15.25 -1.00 5.10
N TRP A 533 -14.33 -0.77 6.03
CA TRP A 533 -13.08 -0.05 5.80
C TRP A 533 -11.99 -0.99 5.29
N SER A 534 -11.26 -0.59 4.24
CA SER A 534 -10.17 -1.40 3.69
C SER A 534 -8.82 -1.21 4.39
N SER A 535 -8.70 -0.19 5.23
CA SER A 535 -7.49 0.15 5.97
C SER A 535 -7.83 0.87 7.28
N GLY A 536 -6.88 0.89 8.19
CA GLY A 536 -6.92 1.69 9.41
C GLY A 536 -7.01 3.20 9.14
N PRO A 537 -7.42 3.99 10.14
CA PRO A 537 -7.72 5.41 9.97
C PRO A 537 -6.47 6.32 9.96
N ALA A 538 -5.34 5.87 10.51
CA ALA A 538 -4.09 6.64 10.56
C ALA A 538 -3.33 6.56 9.23
N VAL A 539 -3.89 7.19 8.20
CA VAL A 539 -3.34 7.26 6.84
C VAL A 539 -3.60 8.65 6.28
N VAL A 540 -2.60 9.28 5.67
CA VAL A 540 -2.79 10.55 4.95
C VAL A 540 -3.22 10.27 3.51
N ASN A 541 -4.50 9.93 3.31
CA ASN A 541 -5.05 9.74 1.97
C ASN A 541 -6.59 9.80 1.93
N ALA A 542 -7.15 9.83 0.73
CA ALA A 542 -8.58 9.67 0.46
C ALA A 542 -8.77 8.81 -0.79
N TYR A 543 -9.85 8.03 -0.83
CA TYR A 543 -10.12 7.08 -1.90
C TYR A 543 -11.57 7.14 -2.38
N TYR A 544 -11.79 6.84 -3.65
CA TYR A 544 -13.11 6.46 -4.17
C TYR A 544 -13.07 4.98 -4.54
N TYR A 545 -14.07 4.23 -4.09
CA TYR A 545 -14.23 2.80 -4.37
C TYR A 545 -15.40 2.60 -5.34
N PRO A 546 -15.13 2.40 -6.66
CA PRO A 546 -16.17 2.35 -7.67
C PRO A 546 -17.19 1.23 -7.47
N GLN A 547 -16.74 0.04 -7.08
CA GLN A 547 -17.57 -1.15 -6.91
C GLN A 547 -18.66 -0.98 -5.85
N VAL A 548 -18.42 -0.13 -4.85
CA VAL A 548 -19.34 0.05 -3.71
C VAL A 548 -19.94 1.44 -3.69
N ASN A 549 -19.59 2.25 -4.69
CA ASN A 549 -19.97 3.65 -4.81
C ASN A 549 -19.76 4.38 -3.47
N GLY A 550 -18.52 4.38 -2.99
CA GLY A 550 -18.16 4.92 -1.68
C GLY A 550 -16.92 5.80 -1.76
N ILE A 551 -16.87 6.83 -0.93
CA ILE A 551 -15.67 7.64 -0.70
C ILE A 551 -15.15 7.35 0.71
N SER A 552 -13.82 7.30 0.86
CA SER A 552 -13.17 7.33 2.17
C SER A 552 -12.25 8.51 2.32
N ILE A 553 -12.28 9.09 3.52
CA ILE A 553 -11.42 10.18 3.96
C ILE A 553 -10.89 9.77 5.33
N SER A 554 -9.60 9.43 5.39
CA SER A 554 -8.95 8.92 6.60
C SER A 554 -8.74 10.01 7.67
N THR A 555 -8.41 9.62 8.90
CA THR A 555 -8.16 10.58 9.98
C THR A 555 -6.80 11.21 9.88
N TRP A 556 -6.79 12.54 9.85
CA TRP A 556 -5.64 13.37 10.15
C TRP A 556 -6.19 14.69 10.71
N GLU A 557 -5.62 15.18 11.81
CA GLU A 557 -5.87 16.52 12.34
C GLU A 557 -4.51 17.20 12.54
N GLU A 558 -4.32 18.39 11.97
CA GLU A 558 -3.14 19.20 12.26
C GLU A 558 -3.25 19.69 13.71
N SER A 559 -2.45 19.13 14.61
CA SER A 559 -2.38 19.61 15.99
C SER A 559 -1.66 20.96 16.02
N GLU A 560 -2.38 22.02 16.39
CA GLU A 560 -1.77 23.30 16.76
C GLU A 560 -0.82 23.05 17.94
N ARG A 561 0.49 23.12 17.71
CA ARG A 561 1.47 23.37 18.79
C ARG A 561 1.95 24.81 18.70
#